data_AF-A0A091B2V0-F1
#
_entry.id   AF-A0A091B2V0-F1
#
_cell.length_a   1.000
_cell.length_b   1.000
_cell.length_c   1.000
_cell.angle_alpha   90.00
_cell.angle_beta   90.00
_cell.angle_gamma   90.00
#
_symmetry.space_group_name_H-M   'P 1'
#
loop_
_entity.id
_entity.type
_entity.pdbx_description
1 polymer ?
#
loop_
_entity_poly.entity_id
_entity_poly.type
_entity_poly.pdbx_seq_one_letter_code
_entity_poly.pdbx_strand_id
1 'polypeptide(L)' 'MDNDKISAGKNALERCVSDCEKTVIIHALRRTKGNPSDAAAILGTTKRVLAGKIHKYEIDCTQFETH' A
#
# COMPACT_ATOMS: atom_id res chain seq x y z
N MET A 1 -17.20 0.62 -9.89
CA MET A 1 -15.94 -0.09 -10.19
C MET A 1 -15.05 0.88 -10.92
N ASP A 2 -14.44 1.76 -10.12
CA ASP A 2 -13.07 2.25 -10.20
C ASP A 2 -12.55 2.67 -11.59
N ASN A 3 -12.93 3.89 -11.96
CA ASN A 3 -12.16 4.94 -12.64
C ASN A 3 -10.75 4.59 -13.18
N ASP A 4 -10.65 3.63 -14.10
CA ASP A 4 -9.57 3.59 -15.09
C ASP A 4 -9.86 4.65 -16.16
N LYS A 5 -9.76 5.92 -15.77
CA LYS A 5 -9.77 7.04 -16.72
C LYS A 5 -8.33 7.47 -16.93
N ILE A 6 -7.70 6.77 -17.86
CA ILE A 6 -6.51 7.19 -18.60
C ILE A 6 -6.69 8.66 -18.97
N SER A 7 -6.01 9.54 -18.24
CA SER A 7 -5.87 10.95 -18.59
C SER A 7 -4.40 11.26 -18.50
N ALA A 8 -3.78 11.34 -19.68
CA ALA A 8 -2.36 11.49 -19.95
C ALA A 8 -1.79 12.86 -19.50
N GLY A 9 -2.16 13.33 -18.30
CA GLY A 9 -1.78 14.63 -17.76
C GLY A 9 -1.97 14.77 -16.25
N LYS A 10 -2.06 13.66 -15.49
CA LYS A 10 -2.06 13.72 -14.01
C LYS A 10 -0.64 13.55 -13.47
N ASN A 11 0.01 14.69 -13.27
CA ASN A 11 0.96 14.99 -12.20
C ASN A 11 1.99 13.87 -11.95
N ALA A 12 3.13 13.90 -12.64
CA ALA A 12 4.24 12.96 -12.40
C ALA A 12 4.57 12.80 -10.90
N LEU A 13 4.42 13.89 -10.13
CA LEU A 13 4.53 13.91 -8.68
C LEU A 13 3.55 12.95 -7.99
N GLU A 14 2.25 12.98 -8.31
CA GLU A 14 1.26 12.10 -7.69
C GLU A 14 1.54 10.63 -7.99
N ARG A 15 2.06 10.34 -9.20
CA ARG A 15 2.47 8.98 -9.57
C ARG A 15 3.67 8.53 -8.76
N CYS A 16 4.70 9.36 -8.64
CA CYS A 16 5.87 9.07 -7.81
C CYS A 16 5.50 8.89 -6.33
N VAL A 17 4.62 9.74 -5.80
CA VAL A 17 4.13 9.61 -4.41
C VAL A 17 3.38 8.29 -4.25
N SER A 18 2.47 7.95 -5.15
CA SER A 18 1.72 6.69 -5.08
C SER A 18 2.64 5.46 -5.17
N ASP A 19 3.68 5.50 -6.00
CA ASP A 19 4.64 4.41 -6.14
C ASP A 19 5.52 4.24 -4.89
N CYS A 20 6.01 5.36 -4.34
CA CYS A 20 6.72 5.38 -3.07
C CYS A 20 5.85 4.85 -1.93
N GLU A 21 4.59 5.29 -1.84
CA GLU A 21 3.66 4.81 -0.82
C GLU A 21 3.42 3.30 -0.94
N LYS A 22 3.20 2.77 -2.15
CA LYS A 22 3.06 1.33 -2.39
C LYS A 22 4.31 0.58 -1.93
N THR A 23 5.49 1.03 -2.36
CA THR A 23 6.77 0.42 -2.02
C THR A 23 7.00 0.38 -0.51
N VAL A 24 6.70 1.49 0.19
CA VAL A 24 6.85 1.58 1.65
C VAL A 24 5.90 0.62 2.38
N ILE A 25 4.65 0.51 1.93
CA ILE A 25 3.68 -0.44 2.49
C ILE A 25 4.13 -1.88 2.25
N ILE A 26 4.56 -2.22 1.04
CA ILE A 26 5.06 -3.56 0.70
C ILE A 26 6.27 -3.92 1.55
N HIS A 27 7.20 -2.98 1.75
CA HIS A 27 8.38 -3.22 2.57
C HIS A 27 8.01 -3.44 4.05
N ALA A 28 7.06 -2.68 4.58
CA ALA A 28 6.55 -2.89 5.93
C ALA A 28 5.87 -4.26 6.07
N LEU A 29 4.98 -4.63 5.13
CA LEU A 29 4.30 -5.93 5.12
C LEU A 29 5.29 -7.10 4.99
N ARG A 30 6.32 -6.98 4.14
CA ARG A 30 7.39 -7.99 4.04
C ARG A 30 8.13 -8.16 5.37
N ARG A 31 8.45 -7.06 6.04
CA ARG A 31 9.16 -7.10 7.33
C ARG A 31 8.32 -7.71 8.44
N THR A 32 7.00 -7.64 8.33
CA THR A 32 6.05 -8.18 9.31
C THR A 32 5.42 -9.50 8.88
N LYS A 33 5.92 -10.11 7.79
CA LYS A 33 5.42 -11.38 7.23
C LYS A 33 3.92 -11.35 6.92
N GLY A 34 3.43 -10.24 6.38
CA GLY A 34 2.01 -10.07 6.04
C GLY A 34 1.13 -9.60 7.20
N ASN A 35 1.68 -9.35 8.41
CA ASN A 35 0.87 -8.85 9.52
C ASN A 35 0.55 -7.35 9.37
N PRO A 36 -0.72 -6.96 9.13
CA PRO A 36 -1.10 -5.56 8.93
C PRO A 36 -1.06 -4.76 10.24
N SER A 37 -1.21 -5.44 11.40
CA SER A 37 -1.09 -4.84 12.73
C SER A 37 0.30 -4.28 12.96
N ASP A 38 1.31 -5.13 12.80
CA ASP A 38 2.72 -4.77 12.95
C ASP A 38 3.16 -3.81 11.85
N ALA A 39 2.68 -3.99 10.61
CA ALA A 39 3.05 -3.09 9.51
C ALA A 39 2.57 -1.66 9.82
N ALA A 40 1.36 -1.52 10.38
CA ALA A 40 0.85 -0.22 10.80
C ALA A 40 1.69 0.38 11.94
N ALA A 41 2.12 -0.43 12.91
CA ALA A 41 2.99 0.01 13.99
C ALA A 41 4.36 0.48 13.48
N ILE A 42 4.99 -0.26 12.55
CA ILE A 42 6.27 0.12 11.92
C ILE A 42 6.15 1.40 11.11
N LEU A 43 5.03 1.57 10.40
CA LEU A 43 4.74 2.76 9.60
C LEU A 43 4.31 3.97 10.46
N GLY A 44 4.15 3.80 11.77
CA GLY A 44 3.65 4.85 12.66
C GLY A 44 2.22 5.29 12.31
N THR A 45 1.43 4.39 11.71
CA THR A 45 0.07 4.66 11.27
C THR A 45 -0.93 3.74 11.97
N THR A 46 -2.21 3.89 11.66
CA THR A 46 -3.27 3.03 12.19
C THR A 46 -3.63 1.93 11.19
N LYS A 47 -4.09 0.78 11.70
CA LYS A 47 -4.64 -0.30 10.87
C LYS A 47 -5.67 0.19 9.86
N ARG A 48 -6.51 1.16 10.23
CA ARG A 48 -7.56 1.67 9.36
C ARG A 48 -7.00 2.44 8.16
N VAL A 49 -5.98 3.28 8.39
CA VAL A 49 -5.29 4.00 7.31
C VAL A 49 -4.55 3.02 6.41
N LEU A 50 -3.87 2.03 7.00
CA LEU A 50 -3.17 1.01 6.24
C LEU A 50 -4.12 0.16 5.40
N ALA A 51 -5.23 -0.31 5.98
CA ALA A 51 -6.26 -1.08 5.27
C ALA A 51 -6.88 -0.29 4.11
N GLY A 52 -7.16 1.00 4.32
CA GLY A 52 -7.64 1.88 3.26
C GLY A 52 -6.64 2.00 2.10
N LYS A 53 -5.34 2.09 2.40
CA LYS A 53 -4.29 2.13 1.38
C LYS A 53 -4.11 0.77 0.68
N ILE A 54 -4.11 -0.32 1.43
CA ILE A 54 -4.05 -1.69 0.90
C ILE A 54 -5.19 -1.91 -0.10
N HIS A 55 -6.41 -1.53 0.26
CA HIS A 55 -7.57 -1.65 -0.62
C HIS A 55 -7.48 -0.72 -1.84
N LYS A 56 -7.05 0.53 -1.65
CA LYS A 56 -6.85 1.51 -2.74
C LYS A 56 -5.78 1.06 -3.74
N TYR A 57 -4.74 0.39 -3.27
CA TYR A 57 -3.61 -0.04 -4.10
C TYR A 57 -3.69 -1.50 -4.52
N GLU A 58 -4.75 -2.22 -4.13
CA GLU A 58 -4.97 -3.65 -4.37
C GLU A 58 -3.75 -4.49 -3.96
N ILE A 59 -3.17 -4.18 -2.79
CA ILE A 59 -1.99 -4.89 -2.26
C ILE A 59 -2.44 -6.18 -1.58
N ASP A 60 -2.06 -7.31 -2.15
CA ASP A 60 -2.42 -8.61 -1.60
C ASP A 60 -1.48 -8.97 -0.44
N CYS A 61 -1.94 -8.72 0.80
CA CYS A 61 -1.12 -8.91 2.00
C CYS A 61 -0.80 -10.39 2.27
N THR A 62 -1.68 -11.28 1.79
CA THR A 62 -1.59 -12.73 1.81
C THR A 62 -0.39 -13.27 1.02
N GLN A 63 0.15 -12.50 0.06
CA GLN A 63 1.36 -12.87 -0.66
C GLN A 63 2.63 -12.83 0.20
N PHE A 64 2.59 -12.18 1.37
CA PHE A 64 3.73 -12.05 2.27
C PHE A 64 3.68 -13.03 3.45
N GLU A 65 2.58 -13.78 3.59
CA GLU A 65 2.48 -14.91 4.52
C GLU A 65 3.32 -16.05 3.95
N THR A 66 4.58 -16.13 4.37
CA THR A 66 5.48 -17.24 4.01
C THR A 66 5.07 -18.45 4.85
N HIS A 67 4.69 -19.52 4.16
CA HIS A 67 4.42 -20.86 4.69
C HIS A 67 5.64 -21.48 5.40
#